data_AF-A0A851ZY02-F1
#
_entry.id   AF-A0A851ZY02-F1
#
_cell.length_a   1.000
_cell.length_b   1.000
_cell.length_c   1.000
_cell.angle_alpha   90.00
_cell.angle_beta   90.00
_cell.angle_gamma   90.00
#
_symmetry.space_group_name_H-M   'P 1'
#
loop_
_entity.id
_entity.type
_entity.pdbx_description
1 polymer ?
#
loop_
_entity_poly.entity_id
_entity_poly.type
_entity_poly.pdbx_seq_one_letter_code
_entity_poly.pdbx_strand_id
1 'polypeptide(L)'
;LKPDRYHPLYSTKAIAYPYQTYAATLSADTQESPIKNVNVDWRKMELSWESSRNFSEYKCIIMDRGMEYIDTEVNSPLCSFPAELHMPMHKGLTFVIEVPNTNISKQCSFLPGGMKGSAIENFSCVIYNIFLMNCTWQAGRDAPADTQYFLFWQKSR
;
A
#
# COMPACT_ATOMS: atom_id res chain seq x y z
N LEU A 1 12.17 -9.89 -35.79
CA LEU A 1 10.97 -10.22 -34.98
C LEU A 1 10.90 -9.19 -33.86
N LYS A 2 9.99 -8.22 -33.96
CA LYS A 2 9.74 -7.28 -32.86
C LYS A 2 9.07 -8.07 -31.73
N PRO A 3 9.52 -7.96 -30.46
CA PRO A 3 8.76 -8.53 -29.37
C PRO A 3 7.56 -7.61 -29.13
N ASP A 4 6.38 -8.15 -29.38
CA ASP A 4 5.11 -7.50 -29.07
C ASP A 4 5.06 -7.14 -27.58
N ARG A 5 4.74 -5.88 -27.29
CA ARG A 5 4.39 -5.42 -25.93
C ARG A 5 3.04 -6.04 -25.58
N TYR A 6 3.05 -7.25 -25.04
CA TYR A 6 1.87 -7.83 -24.41
C TYR A 6 1.59 -7.08 -23.11
N HIS A 7 0.43 -6.45 -23.03
CA HIS A 7 -0.14 -5.95 -21.78
C HIS A 7 -0.47 -7.17 -20.89
N PRO A 8 0.10 -7.28 -19.67
CA PRO A 8 -0.09 -8.47 -18.85
C PRO A 8 -1.49 -8.49 -18.23
N LEU A 9 -2.24 -9.57 -18.50
CA LEU A 9 -3.51 -9.95 -17.84
C LEU A 9 -3.30 -10.57 -16.44
N TYR A 10 -2.07 -10.57 -15.92
CA TYR A 10 -1.74 -11.10 -14.59
C TYR A 10 -0.77 -10.14 -13.90
N SER A 11 -1.26 -9.42 -12.90
CA SER A 11 -0.43 -8.59 -12.03
C SER A 11 0.42 -9.49 -11.13
N THR A 12 1.65 -9.78 -11.52
CA THR A 12 2.67 -10.35 -10.63
C THR A 12 3.26 -9.21 -9.79
N LYS A 13 2.79 -9.09 -8.54
CA LYS A 13 3.39 -8.19 -7.55
C LYS A 13 4.65 -8.85 -7.03
N ALA A 14 5.79 -8.26 -7.31
CA ALA A 14 7.07 -8.66 -6.77
C ALA A 14 7.57 -7.59 -5.81
N ILE A 15 7.91 -8.02 -4.61
CA ILE A 15 8.26 -7.16 -3.50
C ILE A 15 9.68 -7.55 -3.06
N ALA A 16 10.63 -6.64 -3.18
CA ALA A 16 12.00 -6.83 -2.71
C ALA A 16 12.34 -5.79 -1.64
N TYR A 17 12.48 -6.26 -0.41
CA TYR A 17 12.86 -5.43 0.73
C TYR A 17 14.09 -6.03 1.43
N PRO A 18 15.00 -5.20 1.98
CA PRO A 18 15.76 -5.60 3.16
C PRO A 18 14.77 -5.78 4.31
N TYR A 19 15.04 -6.65 5.28
CA TYR A 19 14.12 -6.94 6.40
C TYR A 19 13.67 -5.63 7.11
N GLN A 20 12.53 -5.09 6.71
CA GLN A 20 12.06 -3.75 7.11
C GLN A 20 10.84 -3.90 8.01
N THR A 21 10.85 -3.16 9.11
CA THR A 21 9.70 -2.93 9.96
C THR A 21 8.83 -1.85 9.32
N TYR A 22 7.57 -2.17 9.05
CA TYR A 22 6.58 -1.17 8.66
C TYR A 22 6.00 -0.51 9.89
N ALA A 23 5.77 0.80 9.83
CA ALA A 23 5.08 1.52 10.88
C ALA A 23 3.83 2.20 10.30
N ALA A 24 2.68 1.92 10.90
CA ALA A 24 1.48 2.70 10.70
C ALA A 24 1.53 3.91 11.64
N THR A 25 1.48 5.12 11.10
CA THR A 25 1.48 6.36 11.87
C THR A 25 0.13 7.05 11.74
N LEU A 26 -0.49 7.37 12.87
CA LEU A 26 -1.74 8.14 12.92
C LEU A 26 -1.41 9.64 12.97
N SER A 27 -2.20 10.46 12.28
CA SER A 27 -2.13 11.90 12.46
C SER A 27 -2.57 12.26 13.89
N ALA A 28 -1.79 13.14 14.54
CA ALA A 28 -2.16 13.73 15.81
C ALA A 28 -3.27 14.76 15.58
N ASP A 29 -4.45 14.52 16.14
CA ASP A 29 -5.53 15.50 16.12
C ASP A 29 -5.40 16.41 17.35
N THR A 30 -5.62 17.70 17.17
CA THR A 30 -5.67 18.69 18.25
C THR A 30 -6.94 18.58 19.11
N GLN A 31 -7.93 17.78 18.67
CA GLN A 31 -9.18 17.49 19.36
C GLN A 31 -9.45 15.97 19.36
N GLU A 32 -10.09 15.46 20.41
CA GLU A 32 -10.38 14.02 20.51
C GLU A 32 -11.35 13.58 19.40
N SER A 33 -10.84 12.84 18.42
CA SER A 33 -11.62 12.34 17.28
C SER A 33 -12.56 11.20 17.71
N PRO A 34 -13.81 11.15 17.19
CA PRO A 34 -14.72 10.04 17.46
C PRO A 34 -14.29 8.75 16.77
N ILE A 35 -13.36 8.80 15.81
CA ILE A 35 -12.76 7.63 15.16
C ILE A 35 -11.53 7.20 15.98
N LYS A 36 -11.57 5.99 16.53
CA LYS A 36 -10.56 5.41 17.41
C LYS A 36 -10.09 4.05 16.89
N ASN A 37 -8.99 3.53 17.45
CA ASN A 37 -8.48 2.18 17.19
C ASN A 37 -8.38 1.80 15.70
N VAL A 38 -7.90 2.75 14.88
CA VAL A 38 -7.70 2.53 13.45
C VAL A 38 -6.61 1.48 13.25
N ASN A 39 -6.94 0.43 12.49
CA ASN A 39 -6.07 -0.67 12.16
C ASN A 39 -6.04 -0.91 10.64
N VAL A 40 -4.86 -1.25 10.12
CA VAL A 40 -4.61 -1.44 8.69
C VAL A 40 -4.13 -2.87 8.45
N ASP A 41 -4.93 -3.70 7.79
CA ASP A 41 -4.51 -4.99 7.25
C ASP A 41 -4.09 -4.80 5.79
N TRP A 42 -2.80 -4.51 5.60
CA TRP A 42 -2.23 -4.27 4.28
C TRP A 42 -2.21 -5.50 3.36
N ARG A 43 -2.32 -6.73 3.90
CA ARG A 43 -2.33 -7.95 3.09
C ARG A 43 -3.68 -8.12 2.41
N LYS A 44 -4.75 -7.71 3.08
CA LYS A 44 -6.11 -7.68 2.54
C LYS A 44 -6.50 -6.34 1.94
N MET A 45 -5.67 -5.31 2.13
CA MET A 45 -5.99 -3.92 1.82
C MET A 45 -7.28 -3.48 2.53
N GLU A 46 -7.37 -3.80 3.82
CA GLU A 46 -8.51 -3.49 4.68
C GLU A 46 -8.14 -2.46 5.75
N LEU A 47 -9.08 -1.55 6.03
CA LEU A 47 -9.02 -0.55 7.07
C LEU A 47 -10.20 -0.79 8.03
N SER A 48 -9.92 -0.93 9.31
CA SER A 48 -10.93 -1.15 10.36
C SER A 48 -10.76 -0.13 11.48
N TRP A 49 -11.85 0.34 12.07
CA TRP A 49 -11.78 1.30 13.18
C TRP A 49 -12.93 1.09 14.17
N GLU A 50 -12.87 1.79 15.29
CA GLU A 50 -13.97 1.94 16.23
C GLU A 50 -14.50 3.37 16.17
N SER A 51 -15.79 3.56 16.43
CA SER A 51 -16.38 4.89 16.52
C SER A 51 -17.14 5.09 17.82
N SER A 52 -16.89 6.20 18.50
CA SER A 52 -17.62 6.58 19.73
C SER A 52 -19.00 7.19 19.45
N ARG A 53 -19.32 7.44 18.17
CA ARG A 53 -20.59 7.97 17.69
C ARG A 53 -21.14 7.05 16.59
N ASN A 54 -22.45 6.99 16.48
CA ASN A 54 -23.13 6.20 15.45
C ASN A 54 -23.28 7.05 14.18
N PHE A 55 -22.38 6.86 13.22
CA PHE A 55 -22.50 7.41 11.88
C PHE A 55 -23.16 6.40 10.95
N SER A 56 -23.98 6.87 10.02
CA SER A 56 -24.66 6.01 9.03
C SER A 56 -23.75 5.65 7.86
N GLU A 57 -22.72 6.44 7.60
CA GLU A 57 -21.87 6.36 6.43
C GLU A 57 -20.47 6.90 6.72
N TYR A 58 -19.49 6.32 6.04
CA TYR A 58 -18.10 6.73 6.03
C TYR A 58 -17.60 6.71 4.59
N LYS A 59 -16.70 7.63 4.28
CA LYS A 59 -15.95 7.67 3.04
C LYS A 59 -14.50 7.32 3.33
N CYS A 60 -13.99 6.26 2.71
CA CYS A 60 -12.62 5.83 2.86
C CYS A 60 -11.84 6.13 1.60
N ILE A 61 -10.68 6.76 1.77
CA ILE A 61 -9.81 7.18 0.68
C ILE A 61 -8.45 6.52 0.89
N ILE A 62 -7.91 5.91 -0.16
CA ILE A 62 -6.53 5.45 -0.21
C ILE A 62 -5.81 6.23 -1.30
N MET A 63 -4.64 6.77 -0.98
CA MET A 63 -3.84 7.55 -1.91
C MET A 63 -2.36 7.16 -1.80
N ASP A 64 -1.71 7.10 -2.96
CA ASP A 64 -0.26 6.96 -3.04
C ASP A 64 0.40 8.35 -3.10
N ARG A 65 1.73 8.41 -2.98
CA ARG A 65 2.47 9.68 -3.10
C ARG A 65 2.52 10.26 -4.52
N GLY A 66 2.02 9.53 -5.51
CA GLY A 66 1.98 9.88 -6.94
C GLY A 66 0.67 10.55 -7.40
N MET A 67 -0.27 10.79 -6.48
CA MET A 67 -1.57 11.48 -6.69
C MET A 67 -2.70 10.65 -7.30
N GLU A 68 -2.56 9.33 -7.42
CA GLU A 68 -3.73 8.48 -7.65
C GLU A 68 -4.42 8.20 -6.32
N TYR A 69 -5.72 8.55 -6.23
CA TYR A 69 -6.55 8.25 -5.07
C TYR A 69 -7.76 7.44 -5.48
N ILE A 70 -8.22 6.61 -4.56
CA ILE A 70 -9.42 5.79 -4.72
C ILE A 70 -10.24 5.95 -3.47
N ASP A 71 -11.52 6.21 -3.67
CA ASP A 71 -12.48 6.32 -2.60
C ASP A 71 -13.58 5.27 -2.71
N THR A 72 -14.13 4.93 -1.55
CA THR A 72 -15.29 4.04 -1.42
C THR A 72 -16.14 4.50 -0.25
N GLU A 73 -17.45 4.34 -0.37
CA GLU A 73 -18.42 4.68 0.67
C GLU A 73 -18.93 3.40 1.33
N VAL A 74 -18.97 3.40 2.66
CA VAL A 74 -19.38 2.25 3.47
C VAL A 74 -20.31 2.67 4.59
N ASN A 75 -21.18 1.77 5.01
CA ASN A 75 -22.10 1.96 6.14
C ASN A 75 -21.65 1.25 7.42
N SER A 76 -20.40 0.78 7.46
CA SER A 76 -19.83 0.02 8.58
C SER A 76 -18.38 0.48 8.84
N PRO A 77 -17.82 0.22 10.03
CA PRO A 77 -16.47 0.66 10.39
C PRO A 77 -15.36 -0.23 9.79
N LEU A 78 -15.58 -0.67 8.55
CA LEU A 78 -14.69 -1.52 7.78
C LEU A 78 -14.71 -1.07 6.32
N CYS A 79 -13.53 -0.79 5.78
CA CYS A 79 -13.31 -0.49 4.38
C CYS A 79 -12.38 -1.51 3.75
N SER A 80 -12.81 -2.09 2.64
CA SER A 80 -12.01 -3.02 1.84
C SER A 80 -11.75 -2.39 0.48
N PHE A 81 -10.49 -2.31 0.08
CA PHE A 81 -10.10 -1.82 -1.23
C PHE A 81 -9.80 -3.00 -2.17
N PRO A 82 -10.07 -2.86 -3.49
CA PRO A 82 -9.79 -3.93 -4.45
C PRO A 82 -8.32 -4.36 -4.45
N ALA A 83 -8.07 -5.67 -4.34
CA ALA A 83 -6.71 -6.22 -4.28
C ALA A 83 -5.91 -6.05 -5.59
N GLU A 84 -6.63 -5.87 -6.71
CA GLU A 84 -6.13 -5.64 -8.07
C GLU A 84 -5.44 -4.27 -8.23
N LEU A 85 -5.56 -3.39 -7.23
CA LEU A 85 -4.92 -2.08 -7.27
C LEU A 85 -3.40 -2.21 -7.29
N HIS A 86 -2.79 -1.64 -8.33
CA HIS A 86 -1.35 -1.53 -8.50
C HIS A 86 -0.78 -0.38 -7.65
N MET A 87 -1.13 -0.32 -6.36
CA MET A 87 -0.59 0.69 -5.46
C MET A 87 0.76 0.26 -4.88
N PRO A 88 1.86 0.95 -5.21
CA PRO A 88 3.19 0.58 -4.76
C PRO A 88 3.40 0.91 -3.28
N MET A 89 3.16 -0.07 -2.41
CA MET A 89 3.33 0.06 -0.95
C MET A 89 4.70 0.59 -0.51
N HIS A 90 5.77 0.27 -1.26
CA HIS A 90 7.14 0.72 -0.98
C HIS A 90 7.35 2.23 -1.11
N LYS A 91 6.40 2.97 -1.70
CA LYS A 91 6.40 4.44 -1.73
C LYS A 91 5.68 5.06 -0.54
N GLY A 92 5.02 4.23 0.27
CA GLY A 92 4.09 4.65 1.32
C GLY A 92 2.68 4.90 0.78
N LEU A 93 1.71 4.70 1.65
CA LEU A 93 0.29 4.89 1.36
C LEU A 93 -0.34 5.73 2.46
N THR A 94 -1.30 6.56 2.10
CA THR A 94 -2.11 7.31 3.05
C THR A 94 -3.55 6.86 2.94
N PHE A 95 -4.12 6.52 4.07
CA PHE A 95 -5.52 6.19 4.26
C PHE A 95 -6.21 7.36 4.96
N VAL A 96 -7.37 7.75 4.47
CA VAL A 96 -8.22 8.77 5.09
C VAL A 96 -9.60 8.18 5.30
N ILE A 97 -10.14 8.37 6.50
CA ILE A 97 -11.54 8.07 6.82
C ILE A 97 -12.22 9.42 7.02
N GLU A 98 -13.29 9.67 6.29
CA GLU A 98 -14.11 10.87 6.39
C GLU A 98 -15.54 10.49 6.74
N VAL A 99 -16.20 11.32 7.53
CA VAL A 99 -17.65 11.21 7.77
C VAL A 99 -18.35 12.27 6.92
N PRO A 100 -19.15 11.88 5.91
CA PRO A 100 -19.82 12.83 5.02
C PRO A 100 -20.65 13.87 5.78
N ASN A 101 -20.72 15.09 5.26
CA ASN A 101 -21.45 16.23 5.84
C ASN A 101 -20.97 16.65 7.25
N THR A 102 -19.76 16.28 7.64
CA THR A 102 -19.14 16.71 8.91
C THR A 102 -17.69 17.16 8.68
N ASN A 103 -17.05 17.70 9.72
CA ASN A 103 -15.63 18.01 9.73
C ASN A 103 -14.77 16.87 10.32
N ILE A 104 -15.35 15.67 10.48
CA ILE A 104 -14.67 14.55 11.11
C ILE A 104 -13.91 13.79 10.03
N SER A 105 -12.59 13.77 10.18
CA SER A 105 -11.71 12.93 9.39
C SER A 105 -10.62 12.31 10.27
N LYS A 106 -10.03 11.22 9.80
CA LYS A 106 -8.88 10.59 10.42
C LYS A 106 -7.93 10.11 9.36
N GLN A 107 -6.66 10.48 9.47
CA GLN A 107 -5.62 10.07 8.54
C GLN A 107 -4.67 9.06 9.20
N CYS A 108 -4.38 7.98 8.48
CA CYS A 108 -3.37 7.00 8.82
C CYS A 108 -2.40 6.84 7.66
N SER A 109 -1.10 6.95 7.90
CA SER A 109 -0.09 6.74 6.87
C SER A 109 0.68 5.45 7.14
N PHE A 110 0.76 4.60 6.12
CA PHE A 110 1.63 3.44 6.08
C PHE A 110 2.96 3.87 5.47
N LEU A 111 4.01 3.92 6.30
CA LEU A 111 5.33 4.33 5.87
C LEU A 111 6.28 3.12 5.82
N PRO A 112 7.02 2.92 4.71
CA PRO A 112 8.10 1.95 4.69
C PRO A 112 9.19 2.41 5.67
N GLY A 113 9.59 1.53 6.58
CA GLY A 113 10.74 1.74 7.44
C GLY A 113 12.05 1.52 6.68
N GLY A 114 13.18 1.87 7.31
CA GLY A 114 14.52 1.64 6.77
C GLY A 114 15.27 2.91 6.38
N MET A 115 16.56 2.74 6.04
CA MET A 115 17.44 3.83 5.62
C MET A 115 17.05 4.32 4.22
N LYS A 116 16.94 5.63 4.02
CA LYS A 116 16.72 6.21 2.68
C LYS A 116 17.83 5.73 1.74
N GLY A 117 17.46 5.34 0.51
CA GLY A 117 18.41 4.84 -0.49
C GLY A 117 18.85 3.39 -0.32
N SER A 118 18.42 2.68 0.73
CA SER A 118 18.74 1.25 0.94
C SER A 118 17.80 0.27 0.22
N ALA A 119 16.66 0.75 -0.30
CA ALA A 119 15.74 -0.07 -1.07
C ALA A 119 16.29 -0.34 -2.48
N ILE A 120 15.89 -1.46 -3.09
CA ILE A 120 16.30 -1.80 -4.45
C ILE A 120 15.88 -0.74 -5.47
N GLU A 121 16.68 -0.57 -6.51
CA GLU A 121 16.40 0.33 -7.63
C GLU A 121 16.24 -0.48 -8.93
N ASN A 122 15.57 0.11 -9.94
CA ASN A 122 15.43 -0.48 -11.28
C ASN A 122 14.85 -1.91 -11.29
N PHE A 123 13.83 -2.17 -10.46
CA PHE A 123 13.11 -3.43 -10.44
C PHE A 123 12.34 -3.65 -11.76
N SER A 124 12.56 -4.80 -12.40
CA SER A 124 11.87 -5.18 -13.62
C SER A 124 11.67 -6.70 -13.67
N CYS A 125 10.52 -7.14 -14.18
CA CYS A 125 10.25 -8.55 -14.44
C CYS A 125 9.83 -8.78 -15.88
N VAL A 126 10.28 -9.89 -16.47
CA VAL A 126 9.92 -10.32 -17.81
C VAL A 126 9.41 -11.76 -17.74
N ILE A 127 8.21 -11.98 -18.28
CA ILE A 127 7.64 -13.32 -18.46
C ILE A 127 8.08 -13.83 -19.83
N TYR A 128 8.58 -15.07 -19.89
CA TYR A 128 8.98 -15.75 -21.11
C TYR A 128 8.58 -17.22 -21.05
N ASN A 129 8.48 -17.87 -22.21
CA ASN A 129 8.05 -19.28 -22.32
C ASN A 129 6.77 -19.58 -21.52
N ILE A 130 5.78 -18.67 -21.58
CA ILE A 130 4.41 -18.77 -21.02
C ILE A 130 4.34 -18.76 -19.48
N PHE A 131 5.27 -19.38 -18.77
CA PHE A 131 5.21 -19.56 -17.31
C PHE A 131 6.50 -19.21 -16.56
N LEU A 132 7.59 -18.86 -17.25
CA LEU A 132 8.84 -18.47 -16.60
C LEU A 132 8.86 -16.95 -16.40
N MET A 133 9.32 -16.50 -15.24
CA MET A 133 9.49 -15.08 -14.94
C MET A 133 10.93 -14.85 -14.47
N ASN A 134 11.61 -13.90 -15.09
CA ASN A 134 12.90 -13.40 -14.62
C ASN A 134 12.70 -11.99 -14.07
N CYS A 135 13.19 -11.73 -12.85
CA CYS A 135 13.16 -10.42 -12.26
C CYS A 135 14.59 -9.95 -11.96
N THR A 136 14.89 -8.71 -12.32
CA THR A 136 16.18 -8.07 -12.10
C THR A 136 16.00 -6.82 -11.29
N TRP A 137 17.00 -6.48 -10.47
CA TRP A 137 17.04 -5.26 -9.68
C TRP A 137 18.49 -4.85 -9.42
N GLN A 138 18.67 -3.61 -9.01
CA GLN A 138 19.92 -3.07 -8.51
C GLN A 138 19.82 -2.90 -7.00
N ALA A 139 20.93 -3.12 -6.30
CA ALA A 139 21.02 -2.79 -4.88
C ALA A 139 20.81 -1.29 -4.68
N GLY A 140 20.19 -0.90 -3.56
CA GLY A 140 20.06 0.50 -3.18
C GLY A 140 21.43 1.17 -3.04
N ARG A 141 21.53 2.42 -3.49
CA ARG A 141 22.78 3.19 -3.49
C ARG A 141 23.39 3.37 -2.11
N ASP A 142 22.53 3.42 -1.08
CA ASP A 142 22.93 3.61 0.31
C ASP A 142 22.76 2.31 1.14
N ALA A 143 22.63 1.16 0.48
CA ALA A 143 22.53 -0.11 1.16
C ALA A 143 23.91 -0.53 1.73
N PRO A 144 24.00 -0.95 3.01
CA PRO A 144 25.20 -1.57 3.56
C PRO A 144 25.67 -2.78 2.75
N ALA A 145 26.97 -3.06 2.78
CA ALA A 145 27.57 -4.15 1.97
C ALA A 145 27.07 -5.55 2.36
N ASP A 146 26.61 -5.73 3.59
CA ASP A 146 26.03 -6.96 4.13
C ASP A 146 24.51 -7.07 3.91
N THR A 147 23.89 -6.12 3.21
CA THR A 147 22.45 -6.14 2.93
C THR A 147 22.07 -7.33 2.06
N GLN A 148 21.04 -8.07 2.49
CA GLN A 148 20.41 -9.12 1.70
C GLN A 148 18.98 -8.72 1.32
N TYR A 149 18.60 -9.00 0.07
CA TYR A 149 17.27 -8.72 -0.46
C TYR A 149 16.51 -10.02 -0.72
N PHE A 150 15.22 -10.02 -0.39
CA PHE A 150 14.34 -11.16 -0.59
C PHE A 150 13.18 -10.78 -1.50
N LEU A 151 12.91 -11.60 -2.51
CA LEU A 151 11.82 -11.41 -3.45
C LEU A 151 10.61 -12.26 -3.03
N PHE A 152 9.48 -11.61 -2.81
CA PHE A 152 8.20 -12.27 -2.57
C PHE A 152 7.23 -11.98 -3.72
N TRP A 153 6.48 -13.00 -4.15
CA TRP A 153 5.34 -12.82 -5.03
C TRP A 153 4.05 -13.33 -4.38
N GLN A 154 2.94 -12.74 -4.77
CA GLN A 154 1.61 -13.26 -4.45
C GLN A 154 0.77 -13.27 -5.72
N LYS A 155 0.07 -14.38 -5.97
CA LYS A 155 -0.90 -14.46 -7.06
C LYS A 155 -2.05 -13.51 -6.73
N SER A 156 -2.38 -12.61 -7.67
CA SER A 156 -3.62 -11.83 -7.61
C SER A 156 -4.82 -12.79 -7.56
N ARG A 157 -5.80 -12.50 -6.70
CA ARG A 157 -6.97 -13.37 -6.49
C ARG A 157 -7.92 -13.31 -7.68
#